data_AF-A0AAJ2TVQ0-F1
#
_entry.id   AF-A0AAJ2TVQ0-F1
#
_cell.length_a   1.000
_cell.length_b   1.000
_cell.length_c   1.000
_cell.angle_alpha   90.00
_cell.angle_beta   90.00
_cell.angle_gamma   90.00
#
_symmetry.space_group_name_H-M   'P 1'
#
loop_
_entity.id
_entity.type
_entity.pdbx_description
1 polymer ?
#
loop_
_entity_poly.entity_id
_entity_poly.type
_entity_poly.pdbx_seq_one_letter_code
_entity_poly.pdbx_strand_id
1 'polypeptide(L)'
;MPRNDRRNREERQRTRLYEARRRFHDDRIARRTRDNLVAGLGGGVILVAIISLQTLYFTAGPGAPTPEPTGAVVTDPAPSPSPSSSDRSPTPETSATP
;
A
#
# COMPACT_ATOMS: atom_id res chain seq x y z
N MET A 1 -1.86 33.11 -70.56
CA MET A 1 -2.78 33.04 -69.40
C MET A 1 -2.06 33.49 -68.11
N PRO A 2 -2.00 34.80 -67.78
CA PRO A 2 -1.20 35.32 -66.64
C PRO A 2 -1.94 35.43 -65.28
N ARG A 3 -3.21 35.01 -65.19
CA ARG A 3 -4.00 35.11 -63.93
C ARG A 3 -3.58 34.08 -62.87
N ASN A 4 -3.02 32.95 -63.29
CA ASN A 4 -2.66 31.85 -62.38
C ASN A 4 -1.42 32.16 -61.53
N ASP A 5 -0.44 32.90 -62.07
CA ASP A 5 0.77 33.27 -61.32
C ASP A 5 0.48 34.26 -60.19
N ARG A 6 -0.50 35.14 -60.39
CA ARG A 6 -0.90 36.13 -59.38
C ARG A 6 -1.66 35.44 -58.23
N ARG A 7 -2.61 34.56 -58.57
CA ARG A 7 -3.30 33.71 -57.57
C ARG A 7 -2.34 32.81 -56.79
N ASN A 8 -1.41 32.14 -57.47
CA ASN A 8 -0.41 31.30 -56.80
C ASN A 8 0.46 32.07 -55.79
N ARG A 9 0.77 33.35 -56.06
CA ARG A 9 1.52 34.20 -55.11
C ARG A 9 0.66 34.61 -53.91
N GLU A 10 -0.59 34.98 -54.15
CA GLU A 10 -1.54 35.35 -53.10
C GLU A 10 -1.87 34.17 -52.17
N GLU A 11 -2.01 32.96 -52.71
CA GLU A 11 -2.24 31.72 -51.93
C GLU A 11 -1.03 31.36 -51.05
N ARG A 12 0.19 31.53 -51.57
CA ARG A 12 1.44 31.33 -50.79
C ARG A 12 1.62 32.36 -49.67
N GLN A 13 1.14 33.60 -49.87
CA GLN A 13 1.18 34.62 -48.82
C GLN A 13 0.17 34.32 -47.71
N ARG A 14 -1.02 33.84 -48.06
CA ARG A 14 -2.04 33.45 -47.08
C ARG A 14 -1.59 32.26 -46.22
N THR A 15 -1.04 31.22 -46.84
CA THR A 15 -0.54 30.03 -46.13
C THR A 15 0.54 30.36 -45.10
N ARG A 16 1.49 31.25 -45.42
CA ARG A 16 2.53 31.71 -44.47
C ARG A 16 1.95 32.42 -43.24
N LEU A 17 0.94 33.26 -43.43
CA LEU A 17 0.26 33.95 -42.32
C LEU A 17 -0.48 32.97 -41.40
N TYR A 18 -1.15 31.97 -41.98
CA TYR A 18 -1.82 30.92 -41.21
C TYR A 18 -0.83 30.02 -40.46
N GLU A 19 0.28 29.64 -41.09
CA GLU A 19 1.33 28.86 -40.45
C GLU A 19 1.97 29.57 -39.26
N ALA A 20 2.26 30.88 -39.39
CA ALA A 20 2.84 31.66 -38.30
C ALA A 20 1.93 31.70 -37.07
N ARG A 21 0.62 31.89 -37.27
CA ARG A 21 -0.36 31.92 -36.18
C ARG A 21 -0.55 30.55 -35.53
N ARG A 22 -0.52 29.49 -36.33
CA ARG A 22 -0.61 28.10 -35.85
C ARG A 22 0.60 27.73 -34.99
N ARG A 23 1.82 28.02 -35.47
CA ARG A 23 3.07 27.77 -34.72
C ARG A 23 3.09 28.47 -33.36
N PHE A 24 2.60 29.71 -33.27
CA PHE A 24 2.52 30.43 -32.00
C PHE A 24 1.57 29.77 -30.98
N HIS A 25 0.42 29.24 -31.43
CA HIS A 25 -0.49 28.51 -30.56
C HIS A 25 0.06 27.16 -30.13
N ASP A 26 0.65 26.41 -31.07
CA ASP A 26 1.20 25.08 -30.82
C ASP A 26 2.37 25.16 -29.83
N ASP A 27 3.27 26.15 -29.96
CA ASP A 27 4.38 26.36 -29.02
C ASP A 27 3.90 26.68 -27.61
N ARG A 28 2.83 27.46 -27.47
CA ARG A 28 2.23 27.79 -26.16
C ARG A 28 1.64 26.56 -25.49
N ILE A 29 0.96 25.70 -26.24
CA ILE A 29 0.39 24.45 -25.73
C ILE A 29 1.50 23.47 -25.37
N ALA A 30 2.51 23.32 -26.23
CA ALA A 30 3.63 22.40 -26.02
C ALA A 30 4.46 22.72 -24.77
N ARG A 31 4.62 24.00 -24.41
CA ARG A 31 5.29 24.39 -23.16
C ARG A 31 4.50 23.96 -21.94
N ARG A 32 3.19 24.23 -21.92
CA ARG A 32 2.31 23.87 -20.79
C ARG A 32 2.25 22.36 -20.58
N THR A 33 2.19 21.57 -21.65
CA THR A 33 2.17 20.10 -21.52
C THR A 33 3.49 19.56 -20.99
N ARG A 34 4.62 20.11 -21.44
CA ARG A 34 5.94 19.76 -20.91
C ARG A 34 6.09 20.14 -19.44
N ASP A 35 5.72 21.36 -19.07
CA ASP A 35 5.82 21.84 -17.70
C ASP A 35 4.91 21.03 -16.75
N ASN A 36 3.67 20.76 -17.17
CA ASN A 36 2.74 19.92 -16.40
C ASN A 36 3.25 18.48 -16.26
N LEU A 37 3.88 17.92 -17.29
CA LEU A 37 4.45 16.58 -17.24
C LEU A 37 5.65 16.52 -16.31
N VAL A 38 6.54 17.51 -16.37
CA VAL A 38 7.69 17.61 -15.44
C VAL A 38 7.21 17.84 -14.01
N ALA A 39 6.22 18.71 -13.81
CA ALA A 39 5.61 18.94 -12.50
C ALA A 39 4.92 17.69 -11.96
N GLY A 40 4.20 16.96 -12.81
CA GLY A 40 3.56 15.69 -12.45
C GLY A 40 4.57 14.61 -12.09
N LEU A 41 5.66 14.48 -12.87
CA LEU A 41 6.71 13.50 -12.59
C LEU A 41 7.49 13.87 -11.31
N GLY A 42 7.90 15.13 -11.16
CA GLY A 42 8.60 15.62 -9.98
C GLY A 42 7.74 15.50 -8.71
N GLY A 43 6.48 15.94 -8.79
CA GLY A 43 5.52 15.80 -7.70
C GLY A 43 5.24 14.34 -7.35
N GLY A 44 5.10 13.48 -8.36
CA GLY A 44 4.91 12.04 -8.17
C GLY A 44 6.09 11.38 -7.46
N VAL A 45 7.32 11.68 -7.86
CA VAL A 45 8.53 11.15 -7.21
C VAL A 45 8.60 11.60 -5.75
N ILE A 46 8.33 12.87 -5.46
CA ILE A 46 8.31 13.39 -4.09
C ILE A 46 7.23 12.69 -3.26
N LEU A 47 6.03 12.49 -3.81
CA LEU A 47 4.94 11.82 -3.11
C LEU A 47 5.30 10.36 -2.77
N VAL A 48 5.87 9.63 -3.72
CA VAL A 48 6.35 8.26 -3.52
C VAL A 48 7.43 8.22 -2.42
N ALA A 49 8.37 9.18 -2.43
CA ALA A 49 9.41 9.27 -1.41
C ALA A 49 8.83 9.51 -0.01
N ILE A 50 7.84 10.41 0.12
CA ILE A 50 7.16 10.69 1.40
C ILE A 50 6.44 9.44 1.92
N ILE A 51 5.66 8.77 1.07
CA ILE A 51 4.94 7.54 1.46
C ILE A 51 5.92 6.47 1.90
N SER A 52 7.02 6.28 1.16
CA SER A 52 8.05 5.30 1.50
C SER A 52 8.70 5.63 2.85
N LEU A 53 9.00 6.91 3.10
CA LEU A 53 9.58 7.37 4.36
C LEU A 53 8.63 7.14 5.54
N GLN A 54 7.35 7.48 5.39
CA GLN A 54 6.34 7.23 6.43
C GLN A 54 6.21 5.73 6.71
N THR A 55 6.14 4.92 5.64
CA THR A 55 6.04 3.47 5.76
C THR A 55 7.22 2.91 6.56
N LEU A 56 8.46 3.29 6.22
CA LEU A 56 9.64 2.87 6.98
C LEU A 56 9.61 3.35 8.44
N TYR A 57 9.22 4.60 8.68
CA TYR A 57 9.12 5.16 10.04
C TYR A 57 8.15 4.38 10.95
N PHE A 58 7.00 3.97 10.42
CA PHE A 58 5.96 3.27 11.18
C PHE A 58 6.07 1.74 11.15
N THR A 59 6.93 1.16 10.32
CA THR A 59 7.11 -0.31 10.25
C THR A 59 8.39 -0.79 10.92
N ALA A 60 9.49 -0.06 10.73
CA ALA A 60 10.81 -0.44 11.22
C ALA A 60 11.50 0.69 12.01
N GLY A 61 10.88 1.88 12.04
CA GLY A 61 11.40 3.06 12.72
C GLY A 61 10.80 3.29 14.11
N PRO A 62 11.13 4.43 14.73
CA PRO A 62 10.69 4.78 16.08
C PRO A 62 9.17 4.93 16.24
N GLY A 63 8.42 5.06 15.15
CA GLY A 63 6.97 5.10 15.16
C GLY A 63 6.31 3.72 15.14
N ALA A 64 7.09 2.63 15.08
CA ALA A 64 6.53 1.29 15.01
C ALA A 64 5.73 0.94 16.28
N PRO A 65 4.53 0.34 16.15
CA PRO A 65 3.75 -0.07 17.31
C PRO A 65 4.47 -1.17 18.08
N THR A 66 4.45 -1.08 19.42
CA THR A 66 4.99 -2.14 20.28
C THR A 66 4.21 -3.44 20.04
N PRO A 67 4.88 -4.56 19.73
CA PRO A 67 4.19 -5.84 19.56
C PRO A 67 3.56 -6.27 20.89
N GLU A 68 2.25 -6.50 20.89
CA GLU A 68 1.55 -7.06 22.03
C GLU A 68 1.88 -8.56 22.14
N PRO A 69 2.18 -9.08 23.34
CA PRO A 69 2.49 -10.50 23.50
C PRO A 69 1.28 -11.35 23.10
N THR A 70 1.46 -12.21 22.11
CA THR A 70 0.51 -13.29 21.82
C THR A 70 0.45 -14.19 23.05
N GLY A 71 -0.73 -14.28 23.67
CA GLY A 71 -0.92 -15.08 24.88
C GLY A 71 -0.48 -16.53 24.68
N ALA A 72 0.36 -17.03 25.59
CA ALA A 72 0.73 -18.44 25.62
C ALA A 72 -0.53 -19.29 25.88
N VAL A 73 -0.74 -20.33 25.07
CA VAL A 73 -1.77 -21.33 25.34
C VAL A 73 -1.34 -22.09 26.60
N VAL A 74 -2.00 -21.81 27.72
CA VAL A 74 -1.86 -22.60 28.95
C VAL A 74 -2.60 -23.91 28.71
N THR A 75 -1.87 -24.99 28.42
CA THR A 75 -2.41 -26.34 28.52
C THR A 75 -2.56 -26.70 30.00
N ASP A 76 -3.80 -26.86 30.43
CA ASP A 76 -4.17 -27.34 31.78
C ASP A 76 -3.56 -28.73 32.03
N PRO A 77 -2.84 -28.97 33.14
CA PRO A 77 -2.33 -30.30 33.44
C PRO A 77 -3.49 -31.29 33.63
N ALA A 78 -3.40 -32.45 32.96
CA ALA A 78 -4.38 -33.52 33.10
C ALA A 78 -4.53 -33.96 34.57
N PRO A 79 -5.76 -34.26 35.04
CA PRO A 79 -5.96 -34.68 36.42
C PRO A 79 -5.22 -35.98 36.72
N SER A 80 -4.44 -35.99 37.81
CA SER A 80 -3.76 -37.18 38.30
C SER A 80 -4.79 -38.24 38.74
N PRO A 81 -4.60 -39.53 38.41
CA PRO A 81 -5.52 -40.57 38.88
C PRO A 81 -5.47 -40.66 40.41
N SER A 82 -6.65 -40.59 41.04
CA SER A 82 -6.82 -40.79 42.48
C SER A 82 -6.61 -42.26 42.83
N PRO A 83 -5.89 -42.62 43.91
CA PRO A 83 -5.71 -44.01 44.28
C PRO A 83 -7.05 -44.63 44.68
N SER A 84 -7.44 -45.70 43.99
CA SER A 84 -8.62 -46.49 44.32
C SER A 84 -8.35 -47.27 45.61
N SER A 85 -8.97 -46.85 46.71
CA SER A 85 -8.96 -47.58 47.98
C SER A 85 -9.63 -48.93 47.77
N SER A 86 -8.83 -50.00 47.68
CA SER A 86 -9.34 -51.37 47.68
C SER A 86 -9.90 -51.68 49.06
N ASP A 87 -11.23 -51.77 49.11
CA ASP A 87 -12.03 -52.31 50.18
C ASP A 87 -11.46 -53.65 50.68
N ARG A 88 -10.98 -53.67 51.92
CA ARG A 88 -10.80 -54.90 52.69
C ARG A 88 -11.66 -54.79 53.95
N SER A 89 -12.93 -55.13 53.78
CA SER A 89 -13.72 -55.76 54.84
C SER A 89 -13.00 -56.99 55.39
N PRO A 90 -12.89 -57.11 56.72
CA PRO A 90 -13.23 -58.39 57.30
C PRO A 90 -14.24 -58.22 58.44
N THR A 91 -15.36 -58.91 58.30
CA THR A 91 -16.25 -59.33 59.39
C THR A 91 -16.47 -60.83 59.19
N PRO A 92 -16.69 -61.67 60.22
CA PRO A 92 -16.63 -61.49 61.68
C PRO A 92 -15.66 -62.50 62.34
N GLU A 93 -15.45 -62.43 63.67
CA GLU A 93 -15.67 -63.63 64.51
C GLU A 93 -15.72 -63.30 66.01
N THR A 94 -16.76 -63.85 66.62
CA THR A 94 -17.16 -63.80 68.02
C THR A 94 -16.14 -64.55 68.91
N SER A 95 -15.76 -64.00 70.06
CA SER A 95 -15.32 -64.84 71.17
C SER A 95 -15.65 -64.21 72.51
N ALA A 96 -16.23 -65.04 73.36
CA ALA A 96 -16.91 -64.72 74.59
C ALA A 96 -16.09 -65.19 75.81
N THR A 97 -16.26 -64.49 76.94
CA THR A 97 -16.22 -65.07 78.32
C THR A 97 -14.80 -65.35 78.85
N PRO A 98 -14.50 -65.37 80.18
CA PRO A 98 -15.33 -65.52 81.38
C PRO A 98 -15.66 -64.27 82.18
#